data_AF-A0AA41BKH4-F1
#
_entry.id   AF-A0AA41BKH4-F1
#
_cell.length_a   1.000
_cell.length_b   1.000
_cell.length_c   1.000
_cell.angle_alpha   90.00
_cell.angle_beta   90.00
_cell.angle_gamma   90.00
#
_symmetry.space_group_name_H-M   'P 1'
#
loop_
_entity.id
_entity.type
_entity.pdbx_description
1 polymer ?
#
loop_
_entity_poly.entity_id
_entity_poly.type
_entity_poly.pdbx_seq_one_letter_code
_entity_poly.pdbx_strand_id
1 'polypeptide(L)'
;TVSYLIQNQKGWGVSFHSVSNKEYYVFLVEFQFILNRTELFYFETNPETGSVRQIEGLPAELRKSHSLSKSSASESSHVELPTNLEESLIRTFLVLDEIVEFRKKELGDQTLDLFQKEEFKIRTSNQNTLRPLEEKLMRQEAAFQWEGKPEKKSAMDRTRNEIQKVKEDFDFELRKVRNGKTIQHRFQLFQVYLPNRV
;
A
#
# COMPACT_ATOMS: atom_id res chain seq x y z
N THR A 1 21.47 0.60 -1.61
CA THR A 1 21.69 1.68 -0.63
C THR A 1 20.90 1.39 0.63
N VAL A 2 21.42 0.54 1.52
CA VAL A 2 20.78 0.17 2.81
C VAL A 2 20.46 1.40 3.68
N SER A 3 21.20 2.50 3.46
CA SER A 3 21.02 3.79 4.11
C SER A 3 19.59 4.35 4.04
N TYR A 4 18.78 4.05 3.01
CA TYR A 4 17.40 4.57 2.94
C TYR A 4 16.46 3.90 3.95
N LEU A 5 16.74 2.66 4.36
CA LEU A 5 15.97 1.93 5.38
C LEU A 5 16.31 2.44 6.79
N ILE A 6 17.54 2.92 6.97
CA ILE A 6 18.07 3.43 8.23
C ILE A 6 17.79 4.95 8.37
N GLN A 7 17.61 5.66 7.26
CA GLN A 7 17.35 7.10 7.26
C GLN A 7 15.94 7.42 7.77
N ASN A 8 15.94 7.88 9.01
CA ASN A 8 14.88 8.54 9.75
C ASN A 8 13.97 9.40 8.86
N GLN A 9 12.77 8.91 8.52
CA GLN A 9 11.72 9.73 7.94
C GLN A 9 10.69 10.11 9.01
N LYS A 10 10.33 11.40 9.02
CA LYS A 10 9.57 12.13 10.05
C LYS A 10 8.57 11.26 10.82
N GLY A 11 8.85 11.04 12.11
CA GLY A 11 7.90 10.54 13.12
C GLY A 11 8.26 9.19 13.75
N TRP A 12 9.01 8.33 13.04
CA TRP A 12 9.37 6.99 13.51
C TRP A 12 10.87 6.75 13.33
N GLY A 13 11.62 6.79 14.43
CA GLY A 13 13.06 6.54 14.43
C GLY A 13 13.38 5.06 14.64
N VAL A 14 14.41 4.57 13.94
CA VAL A 14 14.99 3.24 14.20
C VAL A 14 15.60 3.27 15.60
N SER A 15 15.06 2.47 16.52
CA SER A 15 15.66 2.26 17.83
C SER A 15 16.52 1.01 17.85
N PHE A 16 17.74 1.15 18.36
CA PHE A 16 18.68 0.04 18.57
C PHE A 16 18.69 -0.34 20.04
N HIS A 17 18.53 -1.62 20.34
CA HIS A 17 18.47 -2.13 21.70
C HIS A 17 19.41 -3.31 21.89
N SER A 18 20.41 -3.20 22.74
CA SER A 18 21.32 -4.30 23.08
C SER A 18 20.77 -5.06 24.29
N VAL A 19 19.92 -6.06 24.06
CA VAL A 19 19.20 -6.79 25.14
C VAL A 19 19.21 -8.30 24.92
N SER A 20 19.74 -8.77 23.79
CA SER A 20 19.54 -10.14 23.32
C SER A 20 20.86 -10.90 23.18
N ASN A 21 20.80 -12.20 22.92
CA ASN A 21 21.93 -13.00 22.39
C ASN A 21 21.84 -13.18 20.86
N LYS A 22 20.72 -12.79 20.26
CA LYS A 22 20.39 -12.90 18.83
C LYS A 22 19.96 -11.55 18.26
N GLU A 23 20.07 -11.40 16.94
CA GLU A 23 19.62 -10.19 16.25
C GLU A 23 18.12 -10.29 15.96
N TYR A 24 17.36 -9.24 16.26
CA TYR A 24 15.95 -9.15 15.84
C TYR A 24 15.70 -7.89 15.05
N TYR A 25 14.93 -8.02 13.97
CA TYR A 25 14.52 -6.90 13.13
C TYR A 25 13.00 -6.79 13.13
N VAL A 26 12.52 -5.56 13.31
CA VAL A 26 11.09 -5.23 13.24
C VAL A 26 10.88 -4.29 12.06
N PHE A 27 10.09 -4.73 11.09
CA PHE A 27 9.71 -3.94 9.94
C PHE A 27 8.25 -3.52 10.05
N LEU A 28 8.00 -2.23 9.83
CA LEU A 28 6.69 -1.70 9.53
C LEU A 28 6.52 -1.73 8.02
N VAL A 29 5.48 -2.42 7.55
CA VAL A 29 5.11 -2.47 6.14
C VAL A 29 3.80 -1.73 5.96
N GLU A 30 3.86 -0.62 5.24
CA GLU A 30 2.67 0.12 4.86
C GLU A 30 2.20 -0.37 3.49
N PHE A 31 1.02 -0.98 3.44
CA PHE A 31 0.34 -1.32 2.20
C PHE A 31 -0.53 -0.12 1.78
N GLN A 32 -0.17 0.47 0.65
CA GLN A 32 -0.87 1.58 0.02
C GLN A 32 -1.81 1.03 -1.05
N PHE A 33 -3.09 0.97 -0.71
CA PHE A 33 -4.23 0.73 -1.61
C PHE A 33 -5.43 1.56 -1.11
N ILE A 34 -6.65 1.34 -1.62
CA ILE A 34 -7.85 2.13 -1.25
C ILE A 34 -8.01 2.32 0.27
N LEU A 35 -7.59 1.34 1.08
CA LEU A 35 -7.48 1.44 2.52
C LEU A 35 -6.00 1.33 2.92
N ASN A 36 -5.44 2.39 3.49
CA ASN A 36 -4.09 2.32 4.06
C ASN A 36 -4.08 1.30 5.19
N ARG A 37 -3.22 0.28 5.07
CA ARG A 37 -3.06 -0.77 6.10
C ARG A 37 -1.60 -0.87 6.47
N THR A 38 -1.30 -0.84 7.76
CA THR A 38 0.06 -1.00 8.28
C THR A 38 0.15 -2.31 9.05
N GLU A 39 1.17 -3.11 8.75
CA GLU A 39 1.44 -4.38 9.43
C GLU A 39 2.89 -4.42 9.94
N LEU A 40 3.11 -5.09 11.07
CA LEU A 40 4.43 -5.30 11.64
C LEU A 40 4.91 -6.71 11.33
N PHE A 41 6.18 -6.83 10.92
CA PHE A 41 6.85 -8.08 10.65
C PHE A 41 8.07 -8.19 11.55
N TYR A 42 8.23 -9.36 12.17
CA TYR A 42 9.30 -9.63 13.13
C TYR A 42 10.20 -10.72 12.59
N PHE A 43 11.50 -10.49 12.68
CA PHE A 43 12.51 -11.45 12.23
C PHE A 43 13.52 -11.71 13.33
N GLU A 44 13.92 -12.96 13.42
CA GLU A 44 15.04 -13.44 14.22
C GLU A 44 16.17 -13.82 13.27
N THR A 45 17.34 -13.25 13.50
CA THR A 45 18.55 -13.53 12.73
C THR A 45 19.63 -14.04 13.67
N ASN A 46 20.25 -15.15 13.27
CA ASN A 46 21.46 -15.62 13.92
C ASN A 46 22.68 -15.06 13.15
N PRO A 47 23.48 -14.16 13.75
CA PRO A 47 24.62 -13.54 13.07
C PRO A 47 25.73 -14.53 12.70
N GLU A 48 25.82 -15.67 13.40
CA GLU A 48 26.87 -16.67 13.17
C GLU A 48 26.54 -17.58 11.98
N THR A 49 25.29 -18.03 11.87
CA THR A 49 24.84 -18.91 10.79
C THR A 49 24.25 -18.14 9.61
N GLY A 50 23.95 -16.85 9.81
CA GLY A 50 23.27 -16.00 8.83
C GLY A 50 21.86 -16.48 8.48
N SER A 51 21.24 -17.30 9.34
CA SER A 51 19.87 -17.79 9.17
C SER A 51 18.86 -16.75 9.62
N VAL A 52 17.86 -16.49 8.79
CA VAL A 52 16.75 -15.56 9.07
C VAL A 52 15.46 -16.36 9.23
N ARG A 53 14.67 -16.05 10.26
CA ARG A 53 13.36 -16.65 10.49
C ARG A 53 12.33 -15.57 10.82
N GLN A 54 11.17 -15.61 10.14
CA GLN A 54 10.02 -14.81 10.55
C GLN A 54 9.41 -15.39 11.83
N ILE A 55 9.10 -14.52 12.80
CA ILE A 55 8.42 -14.86 14.06
C ILE A 55 7.11 -14.09 14.16
N GLU A 56 6.13 -14.64 14.88
CA GLU A 56 4.80 -14.01 15.03
C GLU A 56 4.81 -12.78 15.94
N GLY A 57 5.82 -12.66 16.81
CA GLY A 57 6.01 -11.51 17.69
C GLY A 57 7.31 -11.58 18.45
N LEU A 58 7.74 -10.45 19.00
CA LEU A 58 8.96 -10.39 19.82
C LEU A 58 8.84 -11.29 21.05
N PRO A 59 9.91 -11.98 21.47
CA PRO A 59 9.96 -12.72 22.73
C PRO A 59 9.56 -11.87 23.94
N ALA A 60 8.97 -12.49 24.96
CA ALA A 60 8.42 -11.80 26.13
C ALA A 60 9.50 -11.04 26.93
N GLU A 61 10.75 -11.49 26.85
CA GLU A 61 11.94 -10.90 27.46
C GLU A 61 12.20 -9.50 26.89
N LEU A 62 12.04 -9.33 25.57
CA LEU A 62 12.25 -8.05 24.87
C LEU A 62 11.04 -7.11 24.99
N ARG A 63 9.84 -7.64 25.25
CA ARG A 63 8.66 -6.80 25.55
C ARG A 63 8.76 -6.11 26.91
N LYS A 64 9.41 -6.75 27.89
CA LYS A 64 9.55 -6.25 29.27
C LYS A 64 10.61 -5.16 29.42
N SER A 65 11.69 -5.19 28.65
CA SER A 65 12.70 -4.13 28.64
C SER A 65 12.15 -2.78 28.16
N HIS A 66 11.12 -2.80 27.31
CA HIS A 66 10.39 -1.60 26.87
C HIS A 66 9.55 -0.92 27.98
N SER A 67 9.10 -1.66 29.00
CA SER A 67 8.36 -1.06 30.13
C SER A 67 9.26 -0.38 31.16
N LEU A 68 10.55 -0.72 31.20
CA LEU A 68 11.54 -0.15 32.13
C LEU A 68 12.28 1.07 31.56
N SER A 69 12.29 1.27 30.23
CA SER A 69 13.02 2.36 29.58
C SER A 69 12.31 3.73 29.62
N LYS A 70 11.08 3.82 30.15
CA LYS A 70 10.45 5.13 30.43
C LYS A 70 11.08 5.88 31.62
N SER A 71 11.93 5.24 32.42
CA SER A 71 12.60 5.86 33.58
C SER A 71 14.09 6.19 33.37
N SER A 72 14.67 5.94 32.20
CA SER A 72 16.10 6.20 31.94
C SER A 72 16.30 6.82 30.56
N ALA A 73 15.88 8.08 30.43
CA ALA A 73 16.15 8.96 29.29
C ALA A 73 17.59 9.49 29.29
N SER A 74 18.57 8.66 29.68
CA SER A 74 19.96 9.08 29.79
C SER A 74 20.88 7.86 29.76
N GLU A 75 21.10 7.31 28.57
CA GLU A 75 22.36 6.65 28.23
C GLU A 75 22.41 6.50 26.70
N SER A 76 22.99 7.52 26.08
CA SER A 76 23.62 7.40 24.76
C SER A 76 24.84 6.50 24.89
N SER A 77 24.64 5.20 25.13
CA SER A 77 25.70 4.22 24.93
C SER A 77 25.88 4.08 23.43
N HIS A 78 27.08 4.39 22.93
CA HIS A 78 27.49 4.05 21.57
C HIS A 78 27.27 2.54 21.37
N VAL A 79 26.16 2.18 20.73
CA VAL A 79 25.89 0.80 20.34
C VAL A 79 26.89 0.48 19.23
N GLU A 80 27.91 -0.31 19.52
CA GLU A 80 28.81 -0.83 18.50
C GLU A 80 28.01 -1.71 17.54
N LEU A 81 27.78 -1.20 16.34
CA LEU A 81 27.05 -1.90 15.29
C LEU A 81 27.88 -3.13 14.88
N PRO A 82 27.30 -4.34 14.85
CA PRO A 82 27.98 -5.52 14.34
C PRO A 82 28.49 -5.28 12.92
N THR A 83 29.72 -5.71 12.62
CA THR A 83 30.32 -5.62 11.28
C THR A 83 29.49 -6.33 10.20
N ASN A 84 28.75 -7.37 10.58
CA ASN A 84 27.92 -8.17 9.68
C ASN A 84 26.44 -7.70 9.65
N LEU A 85 26.11 -6.59 10.34
CA LEU A 85 24.74 -6.13 10.48
C LEU A 85 24.10 -5.81 9.13
N GLU A 86 24.86 -5.22 8.21
CA GLU A 86 24.38 -4.89 6.87
C GLU A 86 24.03 -6.17 6.09
N GLU A 87 24.86 -7.20 6.19
CA GLU A 87 24.60 -8.49 5.54
C GLU A 87 23.36 -9.18 6.13
N SER A 88 23.25 -9.22 7.46
CA SER A 88 22.06 -9.72 8.17
C SER A 88 20.80 -8.95 7.75
N LEU A 89 20.88 -7.63 7.63
CA LEU A 89 19.76 -6.78 7.24
C LEU A 89 19.35 -7.02 5.79
N ILE A 90 20.31 -7.14 4.86
CA ILE A 90 20.03 -7.45 3.45
C ILE A 90 19.33 -8.81 3.31
N ARG A 91 19.83 -9.84 4.00
CA ARG A 91 19.20 -11.17 3.99
C ARG A 91 17.78 -11.12 4.53
N THR A 92 17.59 -10.40 5.64
CA THR A 92 16.26 -10.23 6.25
C THR A 92 15.30 -9.50 5.31
N PHE A 93 15.79 -8.49 4.60
CA PHE A 93 15.00 -7.75 3.63
C PHE A 93 14.54 -8.63 2.46
N LEU A 94 15.40 -9.51 1.93
CA LEU A 94 15.02 -10.43 0.85
C LEU A 94 13.88 -11.38 1.29
N VAL A 95 13.98 -11.92 2.51
CA VAL A 95 12.92 -12.78 3.08
C VAL A 95 11.63 -11.98 3.30
N LEU A 96 11.74 -10.75 3.78
CA LEU A 96 10.58 -9.85 3.95
C LEU A 96 9.88 -9.58 2.62
N ASP A 97 10.64 -9.32 1.54
CA ASP A 97 10.10 -9.05 0.22
C ASP A 97 9.26 -10.24 -0.30
N GLU A 98 9.78 -11.46 -0.17
CA GLU A 98 9.05 -12.68 -0.53
C GLU A 98 7.75 -12.85 0.26
N ILE A 99 7.78 -12.65 1.59
CA ILE A 99 6.60 -12.74 2.45
C ILE A 99 5.57 -11.68 2.07
N VAL A 100 6.03 -10.47 1.76
CA VAL A 100 5.16 -9.34 1.47
C VAL A 100 4.52 -9.48 0.10
N GLU A 101 5.20 -10.05 -0.89
CA GLU A 101 4.58 -10.44 -2.17
C GLU A 101 3.45 -11.46 -1.97
N PHE A 102 3.66 -12.48 -1.14
CA PHE A 102 2.60 -13.42 -0.80
C PHE A 102 1.43 -12.71 -0.09
N ARG A 103 1.74 -11.82 0.85
CA ARG A 103 0.74 -11.05 1.60
C ARG A 103 -0.07 -10.10 0.73
N LYS A 104 0.55 -9.44 -0.26
CA LYS A 104 -0.15 -8.63 -1.26
C LYS A 104 -1.17 -9.45 -2.02
N LYS A 105 -0.82 -10.68 -2.40
CA LYS A 105 -1.73 -11.59 -3.10
C LYS A 105 -2.96 -11.91 -2.22
N GLU A 106 -2.75 -12.27 -0.96
CA GLU A 106 -3.85 -12.51 -0.01
C GLU A 106 -4.73 -11.28 0.19
N LEU A 107 -4.14 -10.10 0.35
CA LEU A 107 -4.89 -8.85 0.49
C LEU A 107 -5.67 -8.53 -0.79
N GLY A 108 -5.10 -8.81 -1.96
CA GLY A 108 -5.78 -8.70 -3.24
C GLY A 108 -7.00 -9.60 -3.34
N ASP A 109 -6.87 -10.86 -2.91
CA ASP A 109 -7.98 -11.82 -2.90
C ASP A 109 -9.08 -11.40 -1.92
N GLN A 110 -8.72 -10.92 -0.72
CA GLN A 110 -9.67 -10.41 0.28
C GLN A 110 -10.43 -9.17 -0.17
N THR A 111 -9.81 -8.33 -1.00
CA THR A 111 -10.38 -7.05 -1.44
C THR A 111 -11.03 -7.13 -2.82
N LEU A 112 -10.93 -8.27 -3.52
CA LEU A 112 -11.46 -8.46 -4.86
C LEU A 112 -12.95 -8.13 -4.96
N ASP A 113 -13.76 -8.62 -4.02
CA ASP A 113 -15.21 -8.40 -3.97
C ASP A 113 -15.55 -6.92 -3.80
N LEU A 114 -14.74 -6.18 -3.05
CA LEU A 114 -14.91 -4.73 -2.87
C LEU A 114 -14.76 -4.01 -4.21
N PHE A 115 -13.70 -4.33 -4.96
CA PHE A 115 -13.47 -3.73 -6.27
C PHE A 115 -14.53 -4.13 -7.30
N GLN A 116 -14.97 -5.40 -7.31
CA GLN A 116 -16.06 -5.84 -8.19
C GLN A 116 -17.36 -5.08 -7.89
N LYS A 117 -17.66 -4.85 -6.61
CA LYS A 117 -18.83 -4.07 -6.19
C LYS A 117 -18.73 -2.60 -6.62
N GLU A 118 -17.55 -1.99 -6.52
CA GLU A 118 -17.33 -0.64 -7.03
C GLU A 118 -17.44 -0.55 -8.55
N GLU A 119 -16.82 -1.48 -9.30
CA GLU A 119 -16.97 -1.53 -10.76
C GLU A 119 -18.43 -1.69 -11.18
N PHE A 120 -19.19 -2.53 -10.47
CA PHE A 120 -20.61 -2.70 -10.73
C PHE A 120 -21.39 -1.39 -10.51
N LYS A 121 -21.16 -0.69 -9.40
CA LYS A 121 -21.81 0.61 -9.12
C LYS A 121 -21.52 1.64 -10.22
N ILE A 122 -20.26 1.73 -10.66
CA ILE A 122 -19.85 2.66 -11.71
C ILE A 122 -20.55 2.31 -13.03
N ARG A 123 -20.59 1.02 -13.41
CA ARG A 123 -21.31 0.56 -14.60
C ARG A 123 -22.80 0.87 -14.55
N THR A 124 -23.46 0.59 -13.44
CA THR A 124 -24.90 0.88 -13.28
C THR A 124 -25.17 2.39 -13.32
N SER A 125 -24.34 3.19 -12.64
CA SER A 125 -24.45 4.65 -12.66
C SER A 125 -24.32 5.19 -14.08
N ASN A 126 -23.27 4.79 -14.81
CA ASN A 126 -23.03 5.20 -16.18
C ASN A 126 -24.16 4.77 -17.12
N GLN A 127 -24.67 3.54 -16.98
CA GLN A 127 -25.80 3.06 -17.79
C GLN A 127 -27.06 3.90 -17.55
N ASN A 128 -27.33 4.29 -16.31
CA ASN A 128 -28.48 5.12 -15.94
C ASN A 128 -28.38 6.54 -16.51
N THR A 129 -27.17 7.08 -16.68
CA THR A 129 -26.95 8.42 -17.27
C THR A 129 -26.87 8.39 -18.79
N LEU A 130 -26.23 7.38 -19.36
CA LEU A 130 -25.97 7.26 -20.80
C LEU A 130 -27.25 6.95 -21.58
N ARG A 131 -28.09 6.04 -21.08
CA ARG A 131 -29.32 5.61 -21.79
C ARG A 131 -30.29 6.77 -22.07
N PRO A 132 -30.65 7.64 -21.10
CA PRO A 132 -31.50 8.80 -21.38
C PRO A 132 -30.91 9.77 -22.40
N LEU A 133 -29.58 9.95 -22.40
CA LEU A 133 -28.89 10.82 -23.36
C LEU A 133 -28.91 10.22 -24.77
N GLU A 134 -28.71 8.92 -24.91
CA GLU A 134 -28.83 8.21 -26.19
C GLU A 134 -30.26 8.24 -26.73
N GLU A 135 -31.26 8.01 -25.87
CA GLU A 135 -32.68 8.14 -26.26
C GLU A 135 -33.00 9.58 -26.69
N LYS A 136 -32.47 10.59 -25.98
CA LYS A 136 -32.60 12.00 -26.37
C LYS A 136 -31.94 12.29 -27.71
N LEU A 137 -30.74 11.74 -27.95
CA LEU A 137 -30.04 11.88 -29.22
C LEU A 137 -30.83 11.27 -30.38
N MET A 138 -31.37 10.05 -30.21
CA MET A 138 -32.20 9.41 -31.24
C MET A 138 -33.43 10.23 -31.60
N ARG A 139 -34.13 10.81 -30.59
CA ARG A 139 -35.28 11.69 -30.84
C ARG A 139 -34.87 12.95 -31.60
N GLN A 140 -33.71 13.53 -31.28
CA GLN A 140 -33.17 14.71 -31.97
C GLN A 140 -32.75 14.40 -33.41
N GLU A 141 -32.12 13.24 -33.65
CA GLU A 141 -31.73 12.78 -34.99
C GLU A 141 -32.95 12.57 -35.88
N ALA A 142 -33.99 11.90 -35.37
CA ALA A 142 -35.26 11.77 -36.07
C ALA A 142 -35.86 13.15 -36.38
N ALA A 143 -35.97 14.03 -35.39
CA ALA A 143 -36.53 15.37 -35.58
C ALA A 143 -35.73 16.26 -36.54
N PHE A 144 -34.42 16.05 -36.66
CA PHE A 144 -33.56 16.73 -37.62
C PHE A 144 -33.75 16.19 -39.04
N GLN A 145 -33.91 14.86 -39.21
CA GLN A 145 -34.22 14.28 -40.52
C GLN A 145 -35.53 14.83 -41.12
N TRP A 146 -36.53 15.10 -40.29
CA TRP A 146 -37.82 15.64 -40.75
C TRP A 146 -37.83 17.15 -41.07
N GLU A 147 -37.09 17.96 -40.31
CA GLU A 147 -37.16 19.44 -40.44
C GLU A 147 -35.89 20.12 -40.97
N GLY A 148 -34.72 19.48 -40.89
CA GLY A 148 -33.45 19.99 -41.44
C GLY A 148 -32.91 21.30 -40.85
N LYS A 149 -33.50 21.84 -39.78
CA LYS A 149 -33.14 23.16 -39.24
C LYS A 149 -31.77 23.17 -38.54
N PRO A 150 -30.96 24.23 -38.71
CA PRO A 150 -29.63 24.32 -38.11
C PRO A 150 -29.64 24.37 -36.58
N GLU A 151 -30.70 24.90 -35.94
CA GLU A 151 -30.79 24.90 -34.47
C GLU A 151 -30.88 23.47 -33.90
N LYS A 152 -31.55 22.56 -34.61
CA LYS A 152 -31.66 21.14 -34.21
C LYS A 152 -30.32 20.41 -34.35
N LYS A 153 -29.51 20.78 -35.35
CA LYS A 153 -28.13 20.28 -35.49
C LYS A 153 -27.27 20.69 -34.29
N SER A 154 -27.33 21.96 -33.88
CA SER A 154 -26.61 22.43 -32.69
C SER A 154 -27.04 21.71 -31.41
N ALA A 155 -28.34 21.47 -31.24
CA ALA A 155 -28.86 20.71 -30.10
C ALA A 155 -28.37 19.25 -30.09
N MET A 156 -28.32 18.60 -31.25
CA MET A 156 -27.78 17.26 -31.44
C MET A 156 -26.28 17.19 -31.10
N ASP A 157 -25.49 18.14 -31.61
CA ASP A 157 -24.05 18.20 -31.35
C ASP A 157 -23.73 18.40 -29.86
N ARG A 158 -24.54 19.21 -29.14
CA ARG A 158 -24.44 19.33 -27.68
C ARG A 158 -24.69 18.00 -26.97
N THR A 159 -25.75 17.28 -27.34
CA THR A 159 -26.06 15.97 -26.76
C THR A 159 -24.96 14.94 -27.07
N ARG A 160 -24.39 14.97 -28.29
CA ARG A 160 -23.24 14.11 -28.64
C ARG A 160 -22.01 14.39 -27.79
N ASN A 161 -21.67 15.67 -27.58
CA ASN A 161 -20.55 16.06 -26.73
C ASN A 161 -20.78 15.64 -25.27
N GLU A 162 -22.02 15.74 -24.78
CA GLU A 162 -22.38 15.30 -23.43
C GLU A 162 -22.25 13.78 -23.27
N ILE A 163 -22.72 12.99 -24.26
CA ILE A 163 -22.50 11.54 -24.28
C ILE A 163 -21.01 11.20 -24.29
N GLN A 164 -20.22 11.91 -25.10
CA GLN A 164 -18.78 11.68 -25.18
C GLN A 164 -18.09 11.95 -23.84
N LYS A 165 -18.45 13.05 -23.17
CA LYS A 165 -17.95 13.37 -21.84
C LYS A 165 -18.31 12.29 -20.81
N VAL A 166 -19.56 11.83 -20.79
CA VAL A 166 -20.00 10.76 -19.88
C VAL A 166 -19.22 9.47 -20.10
N LYS A 167 -18.90 9.12 -21.36
CA LYS A 167 -18.04 7.97 -21.69
C LYS A 167 -16.60 8.15 -21.17
N GLU A 168 -16.04 9.34 -21.33
CA GLU A 168 -14.69 9.67 -20.83
C GLU A 168 -14.62 9.64 -19.30
N ASP A 169 -15.61 10.20 -18.63
CA ASP A 169 -15.72 10.18 -17.16
C ASP A 169 -15.83 8.73 -16.64
N PHE A 170 -16.63 7.89 -17.32
CA PHE A 170 -16.74 6.46 -17.02
C PHE A 170 -15.41 5.71 -17.17
N ASP A 171 -14.70 5.93 -18.28
CA ASP A 171 -13.40 5.31 -18.54
C ASP A 171 -12.36 5.74 -17.48
N PHE A 172 -12.41 7.00 -17.07
CA PHE A 172 -11.54 7.53 -16.03
C PHE A 172 -11.82 6.89 -14.67
N GLU A 173 -13.08 6.76 -14.28
CA GLU A 173 -13.47 6.08 -13.04
C GLU A 173 -13.10 4.59 -13.05
N LEU A 174 -13.32 3.88 -14.15
CA LEU A 174 -12.88 2.49 -14.28
C LEU A 174 -11.36 2.35 -14.17
N ARG A 175 -10.59 3.25 -14.76
CA ARG A 175 -9.12 3.25 -14.62
C ARG A 175 -8.70 3.49 -13.16
N LYS A 176 -9.38 4.37 -12.43
CA LYS A 176 -9.11 4.59 -11.00
C LYS A 176 -9.32 3.32 -10.19
N VAL A 177 -10.46 2.64 -10.38
CA VAL A 177 -10.74 1.38 -9.65
C VAL A 177 -9.74 0.30 -10.04
N ARG A 178 -9.41 0.17 -11.34
CA ARG A 178 -8.42 -0.78 -11.82
C ARG A 178 -7.01 -0.52 -11.26
N ASN A 179 -6.59 0.75 -11.20
CA ASN A 179 -5.31 1.12 -10.60
C ASN A 179 -5.33 0.95 -9.08
N GLY A 180 -6.48 1.19 -8.44
CA GLY A 180 -6.70 0.96 -7.01
C GLY A 180 -6.54 -0.51 -6.61
N LYS A 181 -6.70 -1.46 -7.54
CA LYS A 181 -6.42 -2.89 -7.31
C LYS A 181 -4.93 -3.18 -7.13
N THR A 182 -4.03 -2.33 -7.64
CA THR A 182 -2.60 -2.54 -7.47
C THR A 182 -2.16 -2.11 -6.08
N ILE A 183 -1.71 -3.07 -5.27
CA ILE A 183 -1.24 -2.82 -3.91
C ILE A 183 0.23 -2.40 -3.99
N GLN A 184 0.49 -1.12 -3.70
CA GLN A 184 1.84 -0.65 -3.45
C GLN A 184 2.20 -0.90 -1.99
N HIS A 185 3.49 -0.95 -1.70
CA HIS A 185 3.94 -1.16 -0.33
C HIS A 185 5.22 -0.38 -0.08
N ARG A 186 5.46 -0.07 1.19
CA ARG A 186 6.65 0.62 1.65
C ARG A 186 7.20 -0.10 2.87
N PHE A 187 8.49 -0.43 2.80
CA PHE A 187 9.25 -0.95 3.93
C PHE A 187 9.81 0.17 4.78
N GLN A 188 9.65 0.05 6.08
CA GLN A 188 10.31 0.88 7.06
C GLN A 188 10.88 -0.01 8.16
N LEU A 189 12.20 0.08 8.36
CA LEU A 189 12.82 -0.55 9.53
C LEU A 189 12.38 0.25 10.76
N PHE A 190 11.71 -0.42 11.69
CA PHE A 190 11.13 0.23 12.85
C PHE A 190 12.01 0.06 14.09
N GLN A 191 12.45 -1.16 14.39
CA GLN A 191 13.31 -1.45 15.54
C GLN A 191 14.33 -2.54 15.23
N VAL A 192 15.49 -2.46 15.86
CA VAL A 192 16.53 -3.50 15.80
C VAL A 192 16.99 -3.84 17.22
N TYR A 193 16.97 -5.13 17.55
CA TYR A 193 17.53 -5.63 18.80
C TYR A 193 18.84 -6.34 18.48
N LEU A 194 19.92 -5.87 19.07
CA LEU A 194 21.27 -6.38 18.86
C LEU A 194 21.70 -7.27 20.03
N PRO A 195 22.63 -8.19 19.78
CA PRO A 195 23.21 -8.99 20.83
C PRO A 195 24.05 -8.12 21.78
N ASN A 196 23.96 -8.36 23.09
CA ASN A 196 24.90 -7.79 24.06
C ASN A 196 26.26 -8.45 23.87
N ARG A 197 27.22 -7.71 23.29
CA ARG A 197 28.62 -8.13 23.28
C ARG A 197 29.21 -7.83 24.65
N VAL A 198 29.54 -8.90 25.39
CA VAL A 198 30.40 -8.83 26.59
C VAL A 198 31.85 -8.72 26.14
#